data_AF-A0A4V6A3J0-F1
#
_entry.id   AF-A0A4V6A3J0-F1
#
_cell.length_a   1.000
_cell.length_b   1.000
_cell.length_c   1.000
_cell.angle_alpha   90.00
_cell.angle_beta   90.00
_cell.angle_gamma   90.00
#
_symmetry.space_group_name_H-M   'P 1'
#
loop_
_entity.id
_entity.type
_entity.pdbx_description
1 polymer ?
#
loop_
_entity_poly.entity_id
_entity_poly.type
_entity_poly.pdbx_seq_one_letter_code
_entity_poly.pdbx_strand_id
1 'polypeptide(L)'
;MRSTAFLFVAITLSCLFSTTLGTCSTCHAMMSVLKELCLKEGVSTGCPKAKQSLQNQWQKAKKQSDKCTEKVCFRMFYYWEYIVQRFGKSDNDPINMCACGIPEICASC
;
A
#
# COMPACT_ATOMS: atom_id res chain seq x y z
N MET A 1 -16.58 10.50 27.04
CA MET A 1 -16.68 9.87 25.69
C MET A 1 -16.58 10.92 24.56
N ARG A 2 -15.69 11.92 24.66
CA ARG A 2 -15.59 13.02 23.67
C ARG A 2 -14.30 12.97 22.86
N SER A 3 -13.22 12.39 23.40
CA SER A 3 -11.89 12.40 22.77
C SER A 3 -11.69 11.38 21.64
N THR A 4 -12.51 10.32 21.57
CA THR A 4 -12.42 9.33 20.49
C THR A 4 -13.01 9.86 19.18
N ALA A 5 -14.09 10.64 19.24
CA ALA A 5 -14.73 11.21 18.04
C ALA A 5 -13.78 12.16 17.27
N PHE A 6 -12.96 12.95 17.96
CA PHE A 6 -12.00 13.85 17.33
C PHE A 6 -10.89 13.12 16.57
N LEU A 7 -10.45 11.95 17.05
CA LEU A 7 -9.46 11.12 16.36
C LEU A 7 -10.02 10.52 15.07
N PHE A 8 -11.26 10.04 15.09
CA PHE A 8 -11.93 9.55 13.88
C PHE A 8 -12.13 10.68 12.86
N VAL A 9 -12.54 11.87 13.32
CA VAL A 9 -12.70 13.05 12.45
C VAL A 9 -11.37 13.49 11.85
N ALA A 10 -10.27 13.45 12.60
CA ALA A 10 -8.93 13.78 12.08
C ALA A 10 -8.43 12.77 11.02
N ILE A 11 -8.70 11.47 11.22
CA ILE A 11 -8.36 10.41 10.24
C ILE A 11 -9.22 10.54 8.98
N THR A 12 -10.51 10.87 9.11
CA THR A 12 -11.38 11.08 7.95
C THR A 12 -11.06 12.38 7.20
N LEU A 13 -10.68 13.46 7.91
CA LEU A 13 -10.29 14.71 7.26
C LEU A 13 -8.93 14.61 6.55
N SER A 14 -7.98 13.84 7.09
CA SER A 14 -6.71 13.58 6.40
C SER A 14 -6.90 12.73 5.13
N CYS A 15 -7.93 11.88 5.08
CA CYS A 15 -8.34 11.22 3.84
C CYS A 15 -8.91 12.23 2.81
N LEU A 16 -9.75 13.19 3.24
CA LEU A 16 -10.32 14.21 2.34
C LEU A 16 -9.27 15.17 1.75
N PHE A 17 -8.19 15.48 2.47
CA PHE A 17 -7.09 16.28 1.91
C PHE A 17 -6.11 15.47 1.05
N SER A 18 -6.12 14.13 1.17
CA SER A 18 -5.32 13.24 0.32
C SER A 18 -6.00 12.92 -1.01
N THR A 19 -7.32 13.13 -1.13
CA THR A 19 -8.08 12.89 -2.37
C THR A 19 -7.83 13.91 -3.48
N THR A 20 -7.07 14.99 -3.23
CA THR A 20 -6.71 15.98 -4.27
C THR A 20 -5.45 15.61 -5.07
N LEU A 21 -4.68 14.59 -4.66
CA LEU A 21 -3.68 13.93 -5.50
C LEU A 21 -4.27 12.59 -5.95
N GLY A 22 -4.50 12.43 -7.26
CA GLY A 22 -4.95 11.16 -7.83
C GLY A 22 -4.13 9.99 -7.28
N THR A 23 -4.80 8.90 -6.92
CA THR A 23 -4.15 7.69 -6.43
C THR A 23 -3.03 7.27 -7.39
N CYS A 24 -1.80 7.11 -6.88
CA CYS A 24 -0.64 6.74 -7.69
C CYS A 24 -0.93 5.43 -8.43
N SER A 25 -0.96 5.49 -9.76
CA SER A 25 -1.21 4.33 -10.64
C SER A 25 -0.21 3.20 -10.37
N THR A 26 1.05 3.53 -10.06
CA THR A 26 2.09 2.57 -9.68
C THR A 26 1.75 1.84 -8.38
N CYS A 27 1.29 2.56 -7.35
CA CYS A 27 0.86 1.93 -6.10
C CYS A 27 -0.31 0.99 -6.33
N HIS A 28 -1.34 1.45 -7.06
CA HIS A 28 -2.52 0.64 -7.34
C HIS A 28 -2.18 -0.63 -8.12
N ALA A 29 -1.39 -0.50 -9.18
CA ALA A 29 -0.97 -1.64 -10.00
C ALA A 29 -0.17 -2.65 -9.17
N MET A 30 0.81 -2.20 -8.38
CA MET A 30 1.59 -3.10 -7.53
C MET A 30 0.75 -3.74 -6.43
N MET A 31 -0.11 -2.97 -5.76
CA MET A 31 -0.96 -3.47 -4.67
C MET A 31 -1.92 -4.55 -5.16
N SER A 32 -2.49 -4.36 -6.35
CA SER A 32 -3.39 -5.35 -6.97
C SER A 32 -2.67 -6.65 -7.29
N VAL A 33 -1.49 -6.58 -7.91
CA VAL A 33 -0.68 -7.77 -8.23
C VAL A 33 -0.27 -8.51 -6.95
N LEU A 34 0.18 -7.78 -5.93
CA LEU A 34 0.62 -8.37 -4.66
C LEU A 34 -0.55 -8.99 -3.90
N LYS A 35 -1.74 -8.36 -3.94
CA LYS A 35 -2.97 -8.91 -3.37
C LYS A 35 -3.33 -10.24 -4.03
N GLU A 36 -3.38 -10.30 -5.36
CA GLU A 36 -3.70 -11.54 -6.07
C GLU A 36 -2.71 -12.66 -5.76
N LEU A 37 -1.41 -12.36 -5.75
CA LEU A 37 -0.38 -13.35 -5.40
C LEU A 37 -0.56 -13.86 -3.96
N CYS A 38 -0.75 -12.93 -3.02
CA CYS A 38 -0.94 -13.27 -1.61
C CYS A 38 -2.22 -14.08 -1.36
N LEU A 39 -3.32 -13.78 -2.06
CA LEU A 39 -4.55 -14.56 -1.98
C LEU A 39 -4.37 -15.99 -2.54
N LYS A 40 -3.60 -16.16 -3.63
CA LYS A 40 -3.27 -17.48 -4.19
C LYS A 40 -2.37 -18.30 -3.27
N GLU A 41 -1.45 -17.66 -2.55
CA GLU A 41 -0.58 -18.29 -1.55
C GLU A 41 -1.31 -18.63 -0.24
N GLY A 42 -2.36 -17.87 0.07
CA GLY A 42 -3.03 -17.87 1.36
C GLY A 42 -2.45 -16.80 2.28
N VAL A 43 -3.27 -15.82 2.67
CA VAL A 43 -2.86 -14.67 3.49
C VAL A 43 -2.23 -15.09 4.83
N SER A 44 -2.69 -16.18 5.43
CA SER A 44 -2.16 -16.72 6.69
C SER A 44 -0.69 -17.15 6.63
N THR A 45 -0.11 -17.30 5.43
CA THR A 45 1.30 -17.68 5.25
C THR A 45 2.27 -16.51 5.38
N GLY A 46 1.78 -15.27 5.48
CA GLY A 46 2.63 -14.08 5.42
C GLY A 46 3.04 -13.68 3.98
N CYS A 47 2.58 -14.44 2.98
CA CYS A 47 2.74 -14.19 1.55
C CYS A 47 4.19 -14.00 1.08
N PRO A 48 5.07 -14.99 1.33
CA PRO A 48 6.50 -14.90 1.03
C PRO A 48 6.79 -14.71 -0.47
N LYS A 49 6.01 -15.29 -1.40
CA LYS A 49 6.28 -15.12 -2.84
C LYS A 49 5.83 -13.74 -3.32
N ALA A 50 4.71 -13.22 -2.80
CA ALA A 50 4.31 -11.84 -3.04
C ALA A 50 5.37 -10.85 -2.51
N LYS A 51 5.91 -11.07 -1.30
CA LYS A 51 6.99 -10.26 -0.74
C LYS A 51 8.27 -10.32 -1.60
N GLN A 52 8.62 -11.51 -2.09
CA GLN A 52 9.75 -11.68 -2.99
C GLN A 52 9.53 -10.97 -4.34
N SER A 53 8.31 -11.04 -4.89
CA SER A 53 7.93 -10.31 -6.11
C SER A 53 8.10 -8.80 -5.93
N LEU A 54 7.66 -8.26 -4.79
CA LEU A 54 7.86 -6.86 -4.42
C LEU A 54 9.35 -6.49 -4.37
N GLN A 55 10.19 -7.32 -3.74
CA GLN A 55 11.63 -7.10 -3.70
C GLN A 55 12.27 -7.13 -5.11
N ASN A 56 11.83 -8.03 -5.98
CA ASN A 56 12.30 -8.09 -7.37
C ASN A 56 11.91 -6.83 -8.15
N GLN A 57 10.68 -6.32 -7.99
CA GLN A 57 10.26 -5.07 -8.61
C GLN A 57 11.07 -3.88 -8.09
N TRP A 58 11.36 -3.83 -6.79
CA TRP A 58 12.20 -2.78 -6.23
C TRP A 58 13.59 -2.75 -6.86
N GLN A 59 14.22 -3.93 -7.02
CA GLN A 59 15.54 -4.04 -7.67
C GLN A 59 15.49 -3.66 -9.15
N LYS A 60 14.41 -4.03 -9.86
CA LYS A 60 14.19 -3.62 -11.25
C LYS A 60 14.05 -2.11 -11.37
N ALA A 61 13.24 -1.47 -10.53
CA ALA A 61 13.05 -0.02 -10.52
C ALA A 61 14.36 0.73 -10.26
N LYS A 62 15.19 0.24 -9.31
CA LYS A 62 16.54 0.77 -9.05
C LYS A 62 17.43 0.74 -10.30
N LYS A 63 17.46 -0.39 -11.01
CA LYS A 63 18.25 -0.54 -12.26
C LYS A 63 17.75 0.38 -13.38
N GLN A 64 16.46 0.65 -13.41
CA GLN A 64 15.82 1.49 -14.43
C GLN A 64 15.77 2.98 -14.06
N SER A 65 16.29 3.36 -12.89
CA SER A 65 16.16 4.72 -12.34
C SER A 65 14.71 5.22 -12.22
N ASP A 66 13.74 4.31 -12.10
CA ASP A 66 12.34 4.67 -11.87
C ASP A 66 12.13 5.00 -10.39
N LYS A 67 12.24 6.29 -10.07
CA LYS A 67 12.17 6.80 -8.70
C LYS A 67 10.80 6.65 -8.05
N CYS A 68 9.72 6.69 -8.84
CA CYS A 68 8.38 6.51 -8.29
C CYS A 68 8.17 5.05 -7.88
N THR A 69 8.43 4.10 -8.78
CA THR A 69 8.31 2.67 -8.47
C THR A 69 9.27 2.26 -7.37
N GLU A 70 10.50 2.80 -7.35
CA GLU A 70 11.46 2.53 -6.28
C GLU A 70 10.90 2.92 -4.90
N LYS A 71 10.34 4.13 -4.76
CA LYS A 71 9.75 4.62 -3.51
C LYS A 71 8.52 3.84 -3.10
N VAL A 72 7.60 3.59 -4.04
CA VAL A 72 6.37 2.82 -3.79
C VAL A 72 6.75 1.42 -3.29
N CYS A 73 7.64 0.72 -3.98
CA CYS A 73 8.05 -0.62 -3.56
C CYS A 73 8.73 -0.62 -2.20
N PHE A 74 9.60 0.36 -1.93
CA PHE A 74 10.23 0.51 -0.62
C PHE A 74 9.21 0.72 0.50
N ARG A 75 8.24 1.62 0.31
CA ARG A 75 7.16 1.86 1.29
C ARG A 75 6.34 0.60 1.51
N MET A 76 5.92 -0.07 0.45
CA MET A 76 5.18 -1.33 0.58
C MET A 76 5.97 -2.40 1.32
N PHE A 77 7.29 -2.45 1.12
CA PHE A 77 8.14 -3.42 1.80
C PHE A 77 8.24 -3.11 3.30
N TYR A 78 8.36 -1.82 3.65
CA TYR A 78 8.37 -1.36 5.04
C TYR A 78 7.04 -1.65 5.76
N TYR A 79 5.91 -1.44 5.06
CA TYR A 79 4.56 -1.69 5.60
C TYR A 79 4.02 -3.09 5.29
N TRP A 80 4.88 -4.05 4.91
CA TRP A 80 4.43 -5.34 4.38
C TRP A 80 3.51 -6.11 5.33
N GLU A 81 3.84 -6.17 6.62
CA GLU A 81 3.01 -6.88 7.61
C GLU A 81 1.61 -6.27 7.73
N TYR A 82 1.52 -4.94 7.74
CA TYR A 82 0.24 -4.22 7.72
C TYR A 82 -0.55 -4.52 6.44
N ILE A 83 0.12 -4.53 5.28
CA ILE A 83 -0.49 -4.86 3.98
C ILE A 83 -1.07 -6.28 3.99
N VAL A 84 -0.30 -7.27 4.45
CA VAL A 84 -0.75 -8.66 4.51
C VAL A 84 -1.93 -8.82 5.48
N GLN A 85 -1.88 -8.18 6.66
CA GLN A 85 -3.01 -8.19 7.59
C GLN A 85 -4.27 -7.60 6.96
N ARG A 86 -4.12 -6.56 6.12
CA ARG A 86 -5.24 -5.94 5.40
C ARG A 86 -5.77 -6.81 4.28
N PHE A 87 -4.94 -7.56 3.56
CA PHE A 87 -5.42 -8.49 2.53
C PHE A 87 -6.44 -9.50 3.05
N GLY A 88 -6.37 -9.90 4.33
CA GLY A 88 -7.33 -10.79 4.98
C GLY A 88 -8.61 -10.12 5.52
N LYS A 89 -8.77 -8.81 5.36
CA LYS A 89 -9.93 -8.04 5.84
C LYS A 89 -10.86 -7.63 4.70
N SER A 90 -12.07 -7.18 5.03
CA SER A 90 -13.04 -6.66 4.07
C SER A 90 -12.60 -5.33 3.42
N ASP A 91 -11.87 -4.48 4.15
CA ASP A 91 -11.28 -3.24 3.63
C ASP A 91 -9.85 -3.49 3.10
N ASN A 92 -9.79 -4.26 2.00
CA ASN A 92 -8.56 -4.64 1.32
C ASN A 92 -8.49 -4.12 -0.12
N ASP A 93 -9.29 -3.09 -0.43
CA ASP A 93 -9.30 -2.48 -1.75
C ASP A 93 -7.96 -1.79 -2.02
N PRO A 94 -7.25 -2.14 -3.11
CA PRO A 94 -5.95 -1.56 -3.44
C PRO A 94 -5.94 -0.02 -3.53
N ILE A 95 -7.02 0.60 -4.00
CA ILE A 95 -7.14 2.06 -4.12
C ILE A 95 -7.19 2.68 -2.73
N ASN A 96 -8.05 2.17 -1.85
CA ASN A 96 -8.13 2.61 -0.45
C ASN A 96 -6.82 2.39 0.30
N MET A 97 -6.14 1.26 0.03
CA MET A 97 -4.84 0.97 0.64
C MET A 97 -3.75 1.94 0.21
N CYS A 98 -3.75 2.36 -1.04
CA CYS A 98 -2.80 3.35 -1.57
C CYS A 98 -3.14 4.80 -1.18
N ALA A 99 -4.42 5.15 -1.07
CA ALA A 99 -4.86 6.49 -0.72
C ALA A 99 -4.65 6.80 0.77
N CYS A 100 -5.02 5.86 1.65
CA CYS A 100 -5.15 6.13 3.08
C CYS A 100 -4.39 5.12 3.95
N GLY A 101 -3.92 4.02 3.36
CA GLY A 101 -3.37 2.89 4.11
C GLY A 101 -1.89 2.96 4.42
N ILE A 102 -1.13 3.64 3.57
CA ILE A 102 0.34 3.67 3.66
C ILE A 102 0.79 5.12 3.59
N PRO A 103 1.36 5.67 4.68
CA PRO A 103 1.79 7.07 4.73
C PRO A 103 2.73 7.42 3.58
N GLU A 104 2.37 8.48 2.86
CA GLU A 104 3.19 9.10 1.80
C GLU A 104 3.69 8.11 0.72
N ILE A 105 2.96 7.00 0.49
CA ILE A 105 3.35 6.00 -0.52
C ILE A 105 3.44 6.61 -1.93
N CYS A 106 2.64 7.64 -2.18
CA CYS A 106 2.61 8.38 -3.43
C CYS A 106 3.40 9.70 -3.37
N ALA A 107 4.06 10.03 -2.26
CA ALA A 107 4.70 11.34 -2.12
C ALA A 107 5.86 11.48 -3.13
N SER A 108 5.70 12.43 -4.07
CA SER A 108 6.61 12.68 -5.18
C SER A 108 6.63 11.61 -6.29
N CYS A 109 5.56 10.83 -6.39
CA CYS A 109 4.99 10.48 -7.69
C CYS A 109 3.98 11.60 -8.05
#